data_AF-A0A523TX19-F1
#
_entry.id   AF-A0A523TX19-F1
#
_cell.length_a   1.000
_cell.length_b   1.000
_cell.length_c   1.000
_cell.angle_alpha   90.00
_cell.angle_beta   90.00
_cell.angle_gamma   90.00
#
_symmetry.space_group_name_H-M   'P 1'
#
loop_
_entity.id
_entity.type
_entity.pdbx_description
1 polymer ?
#
loop_
_entity_poly.entity_id
_entity_poly.type
_entity_poly.pdbx_seq_one_letter_code
_entity_poly.pdbx_strand_id
1 'polypeptide(L)'
;MTAETVRTDYTFELPKGYVDEKGEVHKEVSIREITGADQEAMLSPQLRNNPAKMLTALLARVIVKLGSLEGRQVDTRVAAGMYKSDRDFLIMKLKEIDSGPDMEIDVECPDCGKKFKAMLDISDFFTQ
;
A
#
# COMPACT_ATOMS: atom_id res chain seq x y z
N MET A 1 33.43 -5.67 -3.53
CA MET A 1 32.06 -5.97 -3.98
C MET A 1 31.23 -4.77 -3.60
N THR A 2 31.04 -3.83 -4.53
CA THR A 2 30.23 -2.64 -4.32
C THR A 2 28.78 -3.11 -4.22
N ALA A 3 28.16 -2.95 -3.05
CA ALA A 3 26.73 -3.16 -2.91
C ALA A 3 26.06 -2.12 -3.79
N GLU A 4 25.57 -2.55 -4.95
CA GLU A 4 24.69 -1.76 -5.79
C GLU A 4 23.43 -1.52 -4.96
N THR A 5 23.27 -0.31 -4.43
CA THR A 5 22.09 0.07 -3.68
C THR A 5 20.90 0.07 -4.63
N VAL A 6 20.15 -1.02 -4.63
CA VAL A 6 18.87 -1.12 -5.33
C VAL A 6 17.98 0.00 -4.79
N ARG A 7 17.61 0.95 -5.66
CA ARG A 7 16.60 1.96 -5.32
C ARG A 7 15.23 1.29 -5.45
N THR A 8 14.54 1.16 -4.34
CA THR A 8 13.21 0.53 -4.24
C THR A 8 12.10 1.57 -4.02
N ASP A 9 12.40 2.85 -4.24
CA ASP A 9 11.47 3.97 -4.12
C ASP A 9 11.09 4.55 -5.49
N TYR A 10 9.79 4.84 -5.65
CA TYR A 10 9.16 5.29 -6.88
C TYR A 10 8.37 6.55 -6.59
N THR A 11 8.58 7.58 -7.42
CA THR A 11 7.97 8.90 -7.22
C THR A 11 6.88 9.14 -8.25
N PHE A 12 5.73 9.64 -7.78
CA PHE A 12 4.54 9.92 -8.56
C PHE A 12 3.97 11.30 -8.20
N GLU A 13 3.16 11.86 -9.10
CA GLU A 13 2.33 13.03 -8.81
C GLU A 13 0.89 12.58 -8.47
N LEU A 14 0.38 13.04 -7.34
CA LEU A 14 -0.99 12.78 -6.90
C LEU A 14 -2.01 13.54 -7.77
N PRO A 15 -3.11 12.90 -8.18
CA PRO A 15 -4.16 13.55 -8.97
C PRO A 15 -4.76 14.82 -8.34
N LYS A 16 -4.95 14.83 -7.01
CA LYS A 16 -5.43 16.01 -6.27
C LYS A 16 -4.34 16.62 -5.39
N GLY A 17 -3.60 15.80 -4.67
CA GLY A 17 -2.63 16.21 -3.67
C GLY A 17 -3.21 16.21 -2.26
N TYR A 18 -2.34 16.10 -1.27
CA TYR A 18 -2.67 16.17 0.14
C TYR A 18 -2.50 17.61 0.65
N VAL A 19 -3.48 18.12 1.39
CA VAL A 19 -3.39 19.43 2.06
C VAL A 19 -3.10 19.17 3.53
N ASP A 20 -1.99 19.69 4.02
CA ASP A 20 -1.63 19.51 5.43
C ASP A 20 -2.34 20.52 6.35
N GLU A 21 -2.08 20.42 7.66
CA GLU A 21 -2.66 21.30 8.68
C GLU A 21 -2.24 22.77 8.53
N LYS A 22 -1.18 23.06 7.77
CA LYS A 22 -0.70 24.42 7.48
C LYS A 22 -1.27 24.98 6.17
N GLY A 23 -2.04 24.18 5.43
CA GLY A 23 -2.58 24.53 4.12
C GLY A 23 -1.59 24.36 2.97
N GLU A 24 -0.44 23.71 3.20
CA GLU A 24 0.52 23.39 2.14
C GLU A 24 0.00 22.20 1.33
N VAL A 25 0.12 22.29 -0.01
CA VAL A 25 -0.34 21.25 -0.93
C VAL A 25 0.83 20.37 -1.35
N HIS A 26 0.78 19.10 -0.96
CA HIS A 26 1.76 18.08 -1.29
C HIS A 26 1.26 17.24 -2.46
N LYS A 27 1.87 17.42 -3.63
CA LYS A 27 1.51 16.68 -4.85
C LYS A 27 2.47 15.56 -5.20
N GLU A 28 3.75 15.74 -4.92
CA GLU A 28 4.74 14.70 -5.16
C GLU A 28 4.72 13.69 -4.02
N VAL A 29 4.72 12.41 -4.34
CA VAL A 29 4.76 11.32 -3.36
C VAL A 29 5.75 10.26 -3.81
N SER A 30 6.60 9.83 -2.89
CA SER A 30 7.53 8.72 -3.09
C SER A 30 7.06 7.55 -2.24
N ILE A 31 6.86 6.40 -2.88
CA ILE A 31 6.49 5.14 -2.24
C ILE A 31 7.56 4.09 -2.47
N ARG A 32 7.75 3.19 -1.50
CA ARG A 32 8.60 2.01 -1.65
C ARG A 32 7.79 0.76 -1.95
N GLU A 33 8.46 -0.28 -2.44
CA GLU A 33 7.89 -1.63 -2.56
C GLU A 33 7.31 -2.12 -1.23
N ILE A 34 6.26 -2.95 -1.33
CA ILE A 34 5.66 -3.63 -0.19
C ILE A 34 6.65 -4.72 0.27
N THR A 35 6.95 -4.77 1.57
CA THR A 35 7.79 -5.83 2.14
C THR A 35 6.91 -6.90 2.78
N GLY A 36 7.45 -8.12 2.98
CA GLY A 36 6.75 -9.17 3.73
C GLY A 36 6.28 -8.73 5.11
N ALA A 37 7.06 -7.89 5.81
CA ALA A 37 6.67 -7.31 7.10
C ALA A 37 5.45 -6.37 7.00
N ASP A 38 5.23 -5.73 5.85
CA ASP A 38 4.03 -4.93 5.61
C ASP A 38 2.81 -5.83 5.35
N GLN A 39 2.98 -6.91 4.57
CA GLN A 39 1.94 -7.90 4.31
C GLN A 39 1.48 -8.58 5.60
N GLU A 40 2.41 -9.06 6.43
CA GLU A 40 2.12 -9.66 7.74
C GLU A 40 1.33 -8.71 8.65
N ALA A 41 1.66 -7.42 8.65
CA ALA A 41 0.94 -6.41 9.44
C ALA A 41 -0.53 -6.29 9.01
N MET A 42 -0.83 -6.48 7.72
CA MET A 42 -2.20 -6.46 7.19
C MET A 42 -3.03 -7.69 7.59
N LEU A 43 -2.38 -8.78 8.01
CA LEU A 43 -3.05 -10.00 8.49
C LEU A 43 -3.67 -9.85 9.89
N SER A 44 -3.46 -8.73 10.58
CA SER A 44 -4.04 -8.50 11.90
C SER A 44 -5.58 -8.51 11.88
N PRO A 45 -6.27 -9.18 12.84
CA PRO A 45 -7.74 -9.27 12.86
C PRO A 45 -8.45 -7.91 12.86
N GLN A 46 -7.82 -6.88 13.43
CA GLN A 46 -8.36 -5.53 13.50
C GLN A 46 -8.43 -4.84 12.13
N LEU A 47 -7.48 -5.13 11.23
CA LEU A 47 -7.44 -4.56 9.88
C LEU A 47 -8.29 -5.38 8.89
N ARG A 48 -8.33 -6.71 9.04
CA ARG A 48 -9.14 -7.60 8.18
C ARG A 48 -10.62 -7.26 8.17
N ASN A 49 -11.17 -6.81 9.30
CA ASN A 49 -12.59 -6.44 9.41
C ASN A 49 -12.93 -5.09 8.73
N ASN A 50 -11.93 -4.31 8.30
CA ASN A 50 -12.15 -3.04 7.62
C ASN A 50 -11.10 -2.81 6.52
N PRO A 51 -11.39 -3.26 5.28
CA PRO A 51 -10.46 -3.13 4.15
C PRO A 51 -9.98 -1.70 3.89
N ALA A 52 -10.82 -0.68 4.11
CA ALA A 52 -10.42 0.72 3.92
C ALA A 52 -9.37 1.17 4.94
N LYS A 53 -9.49 0.72 6.20
CA LYS A 53 -8.48 0.97 7.24
C LYS A 53 -7.19 0.22 6.97
N MET A 54 -7.28 -1.02 6.49
CA MET A 54 -6.12 -1.81 6.08
C MET A 54 -5.31 -1.10 4.99
N LEU A 55 -5.96 -0.67 3.90
CA LEU A 55 -5.28 0.05 2.81
C LEU A 55 -4.66 1.37 3.28
N THR A 56 -5.34 2.10 4.17
CA THR A 56 -4.81 3.33 4.76
C THR A 56 -3.56 3.05 5.62
N ALA A 57 -3.57 1.96 6.39
CA ALA A 57 -2.43 1.55 7.19
C ALA A 57 -1.25 1.09 6.32
N LEU A 58 -1.51 0.40 5.21
CA LEU A 58 -0.49 0.04 4.23
C LEU A 58 0.17 1.30 3.62
N LEU A 59 -0.63 2.26 3.17
CA LEU A 59 -0.13 3.52 2.58
C LEU A 59 0.77 4.29 3.56
N ALA A 60 0.39 4.36 4.83
CA ALA A 60 1.21 4.99 5.87
C ALA A 60 2.57 4.29 6.11
N ARG A 61 2.73 3.03 5.68
CA ARG A 61 3.99 2.28 5.84
C ARG A 61 4.89 2.36 4.62
N VAL A 62 4.30 2.49 3.43
CA VAL A 62 5.02 2.44 2.16
C VAL A 62 5.31 3.82 1.59
N ILE A 63 4.60 4.88 2.02
CA ILE A 63 4.97 6.25 1.67
C ILE A 63 6.24 6.63 2.42
N VAL A 64 7.29 6.95 1.65
CA VAL A 64 8.59 7.40 2.16
C VAL A 64 8.62 8.93 2.29
N LYS A 65 7.97 9.61 1.34
CA LYS A 65 7.91 11.07 1.26
C LYS A 65 6.61 11.54 0.63
N LEU A 66 6.05 12.63 1.14
CA LEU A 66 4.87 13.29 0.59
C LEU A 66 5.12 14.80 0.62
N GLY A 67 5.50 15.36 -0.52
CA GLY A 67 5.95 16.74 -0.64
C GLY A 67 7.10 17.03 0.32
N SER A 68 6.88 17.91 1.31
CA SER A 68 7.88 18.23 2.34
C SER A 68 7.80 17.35 3.59
N LEU A 69 6.82 16.43 3.69
CA LEU A 69 6.70 15.46 4.78
C LEU A 69 7.56 14.23 4.50
N GLU A 70 8.40 13.82 5.46
CA GLU A 70 9.31 12.69 5.29
C GLU A 70 9.16 11.64 6.40
N GLY A 71 9.35 10.37 6.01
CA GLY A 71 9.43 9.22 6.91
C GLY A 71 8.27 9.17 7.92
N ARG A 72 8.60 9.35 9.21
CA ARG A 72 7.63 9.23 10.32
C ARG A 72 6.54 10.31 10.33
N GLN A 73 6.66 11.37 9.53
CA GLN A 73 5.63 12.40 9.43
C GLN A 73 4.41 11.92 8.64
N VAL A 74 4.58 10.93 7.76
CA VAL A 74 3.47 10.33 7.01
C VAL A 74 2.94 9.14 7.79
N ASP A 75 1.99 9.39 8.69
CA ASP A 75 1.34 8.36 9.50
C ASP A 75 -0.06 7.99 8.95
N THR A 76 -0.78 7.15 9.70
CA THR A 76 -2.14 6.74 9.34
C THR A 76 -3.14 7.89 9.32
N ARG A 77 -2.89 8.98 10.07
CA ARG A 77 -3.73 10.18 10.04
C ARG A 77 -3.52 10.94 8.73
N VAL A 78 -2.26 11.11 8.31
CA VAL A 78 -1.93 11.74 7.01
C VAL A 78 -2.53 10.94 5.87
N ALA A 79 -2.30 9.62 5.82
CA ALA A 79 -2.85 8.75 4.79
C ALA A 79 -4.40 8.77 4.78
N ALA A 80 -5.05 8.76 5.96
CA ALA A 80 -6.50 8.88 6.07
C ALA A 80 -7.02 10.25 5.58
N GLY A 81 -6.24 11.31 5.78
CA GLY A 81 -6.56 12.67 5.36
C GLY A 81 -6.43 12.92 3.86
N MET A 82 -5.78 12.04 3.10
CA MET A 82 -5.72 12.11 1.64
C MET A 82 -7.12 11.96 1.00
N TYR A 83 -7.28 12.49 -0.20
CA TYR A 83 -8.48 12.20 -0.99
C TYR A 83 -8.55 10.70 -1.30
N LYS A 84 -9.78 10.16 -1.34
CA LYS A 84 -9.99 8.76 -1.71
C LYS A 84 -9.40 8.43 -3.09
N SER A 85 -9.53 9.34 -4.06
CA SER A 85 -8.95 9.18 -5.41
C SER A 85 -7.43 9.05 -5.39
N ASP A 86 -6.75 9.77 -4.49
CA ASP A 86 -5.30 9.76 -4.39
C ASP A 86 -4.82 8.47 -3.70
N ARG A 87 -5.54 8.01 -2.67
CA ARG A 87 -5.29 6.68 -2.09
C ARG A 87 -5.50 5.57 -3.12
N ASP A 88 -6.62 5.59 -3.85
CA ASP A 88 -6.93 4.60 -4.88
C ASP A 88 -5.85 4.60 -5.98
N PHE A 89 -5.38 5.78 -6.40
CA PHE A 89 -4.25 5.93 -7.33
C PHE A 89 -2.97 5.28 -6.80
N LEU A 90 -2.60 5.53 -5.54
CA LEU A 90 -1.40 4.92 -4.96
C LEU A 90 -1.50 3.41 -4.79
N ILE A 91 -2.67 2.89 -4.43
CA ILE A 91 -2.89 1.43 -4.40
C ILE A 91 -2.72 0.82 -5.79
N MET A 92 -3.22 1.48 -6.83
CA MET A 92 -3.00 1.03 -8.21
C MET A 92 -1.51 1.07 -8.58
N LYS A 93 -0.76 2.11 -8.20
CA LYS A 93 0.68 2.19 -8.43
C LYS A 93 1.48 1.14 -7.67
N LEU A 94 1.10 0.83 -6.43
CA LEU A 94 1.72 -0.27 -5.69
C LEU A 94 1.56 -1.60 -6.42
N LYS A 95 0.38 -1.88 -7.01
CA LYS A 95 0.16 -3.10 -7.82
C LYS A 95 0.95 -3.11 -9.13
N GLU A 96 1.20 -1.94 -9.74
CA GLU A 96 2.04 -1.86 -10.94
C GLU A 96 3.52 -2.13 -10.61
N ILE A 97 3.98 -1.69 -9.43
CA ILE A 97 5.36 -1.88 -8.97
C ILE A 97 5.56 -3.33 -8.49
N ASP A 98 4.64 -3.84 -7.67
CA ASP A 98 4.64 -5.20 -7.15
C ASP A 98 4.25 -6.15 -8.29
N SER A 99 5.21 -6.41 -9.18
CA SER A 99 5.09 -7.41 -10.25
C SER A 99 5.31 -8.82 -9.71
N GLY A 100 4.77 -9.11 -8.52
CA GLY A 100 4.70 -10.43 -7.92
C GLY A 100 3.66 -11.30 -8.67
N PRO A 101 3.75 -12.64 -8.60
CA PRO A 101 2.77 -13.47 -9.31
C PRO A 101 1.40 -13.35 -8.65
N ASP A 102 0.30 -13.18 -9.36
CA ASP A 102 -1.03 -13.13 -8.73
C ASP A 102 -1.42 -14.50 -8.12
N MET A 103 -1.62 -14.59 -6.79
CA MET A 103 -2.10 -15.80 -6.11
C MET A 103 -3.62 -15.84 -6.16
N GLU A 104 -4.21 -16.43 -7.18
CA GLU A 104 -5.64 -16.71 -7.11
C GLU A 104 -5.91 -17.78 -6.02
N ILE A 105 -6.55 -17.38 -4.92
CA ILE A 105 -7.09 -18.32 -3.94
C ILE A 105 -8.55 -18.65 -4.24
N ASP A 106 -8.85 -19.94 -4.26
CA ASP A 106 -10.22 -20.43 -4.28
C ASP A 106 -10.82 -20.28 -2.87
N VAL A 107 -11.76 -19.34 -2.73
CA VAL A 107 -12.49 -19.11 -1.49
C VAL A 107 -13.85 -19.79 -1.60
N GLU A 108 -14.11 -20.71 -0.68
CA GLU A 108 -15.42 -21.32 -0.51
C GLU A 108 -16.22 -20.49 0.50
N CYS A 109 -17.35 -19.94 0.06
CA CYS A 109 -18.24 -19.19 0.94
C CYS A 109 -18.85 -20.15 1.98
N PRO A 110 -18.57 -19.98 3.28
CA PRO A 110 -19.05 -20.90 4.32
C PRO A 110 -20.58 -20.88 4.49
N ASP A 111 -21.23 -19.86 3.93
CA ASP A 111 -22.68 -19.64 4.04
C ASP A 111 -23.48 -20.31 2.92
N CYS A 112 -22.87 -20.50 1.73
CA CYS A 112 -23.58 -21.02 0.56
C CYS A 112 -22.81 -22.07 -0.25
N GLY A 113 -21.57 -22.42 0.14
CA GLY A 113 -20.73 -23.43 -0.52
C GLY A 113 -20.26 -23.04 -1.92
N LYS A 114 -20.55 -21.82 -2.39
CA LYS A 114 -20.07 -21.35 -3.69
C LYS A 114 -18.59 -21.04 -3.61
N LYS A 115 -17.84 -21.65 -4.52
CA LYS A 115 -16.43 -21.38 -4.75
C LYS A 115 -16.30 -20.18 -5.68
N PHE A 116 -15.51 -19.19 -5.27
CA PHE A 116 -15.14 -18.05 -6.09
C PHE A 116 -13.62 -17.85 -6.03
N LYS A 117 -13.05 -17.35 -7.13
CA LYS A 117 -11.64 -17.01 -7.22
C LYS A 117 -11.41 -15.60 -6.68
N ALA A 118 -10.55 -15.46 -5.69
CA ALA A 118 -10.06 -14.17 -5.22
C ALA A 118 -8.58 -14.02 -5.57
N MET A 119 -8.20 -12.90 -6.20
CA MET A 119 -6.80 -12.58 -6.46
C MET A 119 -6.12 -12.11 -5.16
N LEU A 120 -5.19 -12.91 -4.67
CA LEU A 120 -4.09 -12.52 -3.78
C LEU A 120 -2.82 -12.32 -4.65
N ASP A 121 -1.72 -11.93 -4.02
CA ASP A 121 -0.43 -11.63 -4.66
C ASP A 121 0.64 -12.56 -4.01
N ILE A 122 1.41 -13.31 -4.82
CA ILE A 122 2.35 -14.43 -4.52
C ILE A 122 3.75 -13.94 -4.13
N SER A 123 3.98 -12.66 -3.86
CA SER A 123 5.24 -12.28 -3.20
C SER A 123 5.46 -13.04 -1.85
N ASP A 124 4.42 -13.71 -1.31
CA ASP A 124 4.40 -14.56 -0.11
C ASP A 124 4.89 -16.04 -0.26
N PHE A 125 5.43 -16.51 -1.39
CA PHE A 125 5.79 -17.96 -1.53
C PHE A 125 7.22 -18.29 -1.97
N PHE A 126 8.06 -17.33 -2.36
CA PHE A 126 9.43 -17.61 -2.86
C PHE A 126 10.50 -17.67 -1.77
N THR A 127 10.26 -18.48 -0.74
CA THR A 127 11.37 -19.03 0.04
C THR A 127 11.18 -20.53 0.23
N GLN A 128 11.38 -21.27 -0.85
CA GLN A 128 12.12 -22.53 -0.79
C GLN A 128 12.82 -22.83 -2.10
#